data_AF-A0AAE3R972-F1
#
_entry.id   AF-A0AAE3R972-F1
#
_cell.length_a   1.000
_cell.length_b   1.000
_cell.length_c   1.000
_cell.angle_alpha   90.00
_cell.angle_beta   90.00
_cell.angle_gamma   90.00
#
_symmetry.space_group_name_H-M   'P 1'
#
loop_
_entity.id
_entity.type
_entity.pdbx_description
1 polymer ?
#
loop_
_entity_poly.entity_id
_entity_poly.type
_entity_poly.pdbx_seq_one_letter_code
_entity_poly.pdbx_strand_id
1 'polypeptide(L)'
;MPAVLFALLLIVFRNDSILHIQGAFPFLPWQFWVIGIFGVIATAGGVLDWKYHRNPLQLKLSKKERDAEAAALGLGGLPMFVLMWLAMMHAKPTQFLIPILVVLIYTIVAICYDEFVFHRKRCGKLETIYHRMLVLGNGIAWLSWFHFIFC
;
A
#
# COMPACT_ATOMS: atom_id res chain seq x y z
N MET A 1 7.27 -5.13 3.83
CA MET A 1 8.45 -4.23 3.86
C MET A 1 8.08 -2.75 4.00
N PRO A 2 7.10 -2.17 3.27
CA PRO A 2 6.80 -0.74 3.35
C PRO A 2 6.46 -0.23 4.76
N ALA A 3 5.68 -0.97 5.54
CA ALA A 3 5.30 -0.56 6.90
C ALA A 3 6.50 -0.45 7.87
N VAL A 4 7.43 -1.41 7.82
CA VAL A 4 8.66 -1.38 8.64
C VAL A 4 9.53 -0.21 8.22
N LEU A 5 9.69 -0.02 6.91
CA LEU A 5 10.46 1.11 6.39
C LEU A 5 9.82 2.45 6.77
N PHE A 6 8.50 2.57 6.70
CA PHE A 6 7.77 3.77 7.15
C PHE A 6 8.07 4.10 8.61
N ALA A 7 7.93 3.11 9.50
CA ALA A 7 8.20 3.29 10.92
C ALA A 7 9.66 3.68 11.19
N LEU A 8 10.62 3.04 10.53
CA LEU A 8 12.03 3.39 10.63
C LEU A 8 12.30 4.82 10.16
N LEU A 9 11.74 5.21 9.02
CA LEU A 9 11.92 6.56 8.50
C LEU A 9 11.24 7.61 9.40
N LEU A 10 10.07 7.33 9.99
CA LEU A 10 9.48 8.21 11.00
C LEU A 10 10.40 8.41 12.21
N ILE A 11 11.09 7.36 12.67
CA ILE A 11 12.04 7.47 13.78
C ILE A 11 13.26 8.31 13.37
N VAL A 12 13.80 8.06 12.17
CA VAL A 12 14.97 8.77 11.64
C VAL A 12 14.66 10.26 11.46
N PHE A 13 13.49 10.60 10.92
CA PHE A 13 13.08 11.97 10.63
C PHE A 13 12.23 12.59 11.74
N ARG A 14 12.20 12.02 12.95
CA ARG A 14 11.25 12.41 14.02
C ARG A 14 11.28 13.89 14.44
N ASN A 15 12.42 14.56 14.23
CA ASN A 15 12.65 15.96 14.59
C ASN A 15 12.36 16.91 13.43
N ASP A 16 12.00 16.40 12.25
CA ASP A 16 11.66 17.21 11.09
C ASP A 16 10.29 17.86 11.31
N SER A 17 10.23 19.17 11.17
CA SER A 17 8.99 19.93 11.35
C SER A 17 7.89 19.50 10.38
N ILE A 18 8.23 18.98 9.19
CA ILE A 18 7.25 18.58 8.18
C ILE A 18 6.35 17.43 8.67
N LEU A 19 6.86 16.56 9.55
CA LEU A 19 6.09 15.41 10.06
C LEU A 19 5.08 15.81 11.15
N HIS A 20 5.14 17.03 11.68
CA HIS A 20 4.25 17.53 12.74
C HIS A 20 4.17 16.60 13.98
N ILE A 21 5.27 15.93 14.33
CA ILE A 21 5.34 15.07 15.52
C ILE A 21 5.46 15.96 16.76
N GLN A 22 4.60 15.72 17.75
CA GLN A 22 4.49 16.55 18.94
C GLN A 22 4.92 15.80 20.19
N GLY A 23 5.44 16.53 21.18
CA GLY A 23 5.76 15.99 22.51
C GLY A 23 4.54 15.79 23.42
N ALA A 24 3.37 16.28 23.01
CA ALA A 24 2.11 16.19 23.74
C ALA A 24 1.04 15.49 22.87
N PHE A 25 0.02 14.93 23.52
CA PHE A 25 -1.06 14.25 22.82
C PHE A 25 -1.95 15.23 22.02
N PRO A 26 -2.30 14.93 20.75
CA PRO A 26 -1.92 13.73 19.99
C PRO A 26 -0.48 13.81 19.44
N PHE A 27 0.33 12.80 19.76
CA PHE A 27 1.77 12.77 19.40
C PHE A 27 2.03 12.77 17.90
N LEU A 28 1.07 12.27 17.11
CA LEU A 28 1.14 12.13 15.66
C LEU A 28 -0.12 12.73 15.00
N PRO A 29 -0.01 13.28 13.78
CA PRO A 29 -1.16 13.63 12.97
C PRO A 29 -2.13 12.44 12.81
N TRP A 30 -3.44 12.72 12.77
CA TRP A 30 -4.46 11.67 12.67
C TRP A 30 -4.27 10.76 11.44
N GLN A 31 -3.71 11.32 10.36
CA GLN A 31 -3.42 10.58 9.13
C GLN A 31 -2.47 9.41 9.38
N PHE A 32 -1.49 9.56 10.28
CA PHE A 32 -0.55 8.48 10.58
C PHE A 32 -1.21 7.33 11.34
N TRP A 33 -2.24 7.63 12.15
CA TRP A 33 -3.06 6.58 12.77
C TRP A 33 -3.87 5.81 11.74
N VAL A 34 -4.47 6.51 10.77
CA VAL A 34 -5.22 5.89 9.68
C VAL A 34 -4.30 5.05 8.79
N ILE A 35 -3.12 5.56 8.42
CA ILE A 35 -2.08 4.81 7.70
C ILE A 35 -1.69 3.55 8.49
N GLY A 36 -1.46 3.66 9.79
CA GLY A 36 -1.11 2.53 10.64
C GLY A 36 -2.19 1.44 10.67
N ILE A 37 -3.44 1.82 10.97
CA ILE A 37 -4.57 0.89 11.06
C ILE A 37 -4.83 0.21 9.72
N PHE A 38 -4.99 0.99 8.65
CA PHE A 38 -5.32 0.44 7.34
C PHE A 38 -4.12 -0.23 6.67
N GLY A 39 -2.89 0.16 7.00
CA GLY A 39 -1.68 -0.55 6.63
C GLY A 39 -1.58 -1.93 7.28
N VAL A 40 -2.00 -2.08 8.55
CA VAL A 40 -2.10 -3.38 9.21
C VAL A 40 -3.18 -4.24 8.57
N ILE A 41 -4.37 -3.68 8.29
CA ILE A 41 -5.45 -4.39 7.58
C ILE A 41 -4.97 -4.87 6.21
N ALA A 42 -4.30 -4.00 5.45
CA ALA A 42 -3.78 -4.33 4.14
C ALA A 42 -2.74 -5.46 4.21
N THR A 43 -1.79 -5.35 5.16
CA THR A 43 -0.75 -6.35 5.38
C THR A 43 -1.35 -7.70 5.77
N ALA A 44 -2.32 -7.72 6.68
CA ALA A 44 -3.02 -8.93 7.08
C ALA A 44 -3.79 -9.54 5.89
N GLY A 45 -4.52 -8.71 5.12
CA GLY A 45 -5.22 -9.13 3.91
C GLY A 45 -4.27 -9.80 2.91
N GLY A 46 -3.16 -9.15 2.57
CA GLY A 46 -2.18 -9.71 1.63
C GLY A 46 -1.49 -10.98 2.12
N VAL A 47 -1.17 -11.07 3.42
CA VAL A 47 -0.59 -12.31 3.99
C VAL A 47 -1.60 -13.45 3.96
N LEU A 48 -2.87 -13.19 4.30
CA LEU A 48 -3.94 -14.19 4.29
C LEU A 48 -4.26 -14.64 2.87
N ASP A 49 -4.36 -13.71 1.93
CA ASP A 49 -4.58 -13.97 0.50
C ASP A 49 -3.47 -14.87 -0.07
N TRP A 50 -2.22 -14.46 0.12
CA TRP A 50 -1.04 -15.23 -0.30
C TRP A 50 -0.97 -16.62 0.34
N LYS A 51 -1.27 -16.72 1.64
CA LYS A 51 -1.28 -18.00 2.35
C LYS A 51 -2.37 -18.91 1.77
N TYR A 52 -3.56 -18.37 1.50
CA TYR A 52 -4.71 -19.11 0.99
C TYR A 52 -4.47 -19.65 -0.43
N HIS A 53 -3.83 -18.86 -1.30
CA HIS A 53 -3.37 -19.31 -2.62
C HIS A 53 -2.48 -20.56 -2.54
N ARG A 54 -1.58 -20.62 -1.55
CA ARG A 54 -0.66 -21.75 -1.38
C ARG A 54 -1.28 -22.93 -0.66
N ASN A 55 -2.13 -22.68 0.32
CA ASN A 55 -2.78 -23.70 1.13
C ASN A 55 -4.13 -23.16 1.65
N PRO A 56 -5.29 -23.73 1.26
CA PRO A 56 -5.48 -25.06 0.67
C PRO A 56 -5.57 -25.11 -0.86
N LEU A 57 -5.65 -23.98 -1.55
CA LEU A 57 -5.97 -23.98 -2.99
C LEU A 57 -4.92 -24.66 -3.87
N GLN A 58 -3.67 -24.71 -3.42
CA GLN A 58 -2.53 -25.24 -4.17
C GLN A 58 -2.50 -24.74 -5.62
N LEU A 59 -2.85 -23.47 -5.82
CA LEU A 59 -2.99 -22.88 -7.15
C LEU A 59 -1.66 -23.03 -7.89
N LYS A 60 -1.64 -23.88 -8.92
CA LYS A 60 -0.50 -24.02 -9.82
C LYS A 60 -0.49 -22.81 -10.76
N LEU A 61 0.02 -21.69 -10.25
CA LEU A 61 0.26 -20.50 -11.04
C LEU A 61 1.35 -20.80 -12.06
N SER A 62 1.08 -20.49 -13.32
CA SER A 62 2.09 -20.49 -14.37
C SER A 62 3.20 -19.49 -14.02
N LYS A 63 4.38 -19.65 -14.63
CA LYS A 63 5.50 -18.72 -14.41
C LYS A 63 5.10 -17.26 -14.68
N LYS A 64 4.32 -17.01 -15.75
CA LYS A 64 3.84 -15.68 -16.11
C LYS A 64 2.93 -15.06 -15.05
N GLU A 65 2.07 -15.86 -14.42
CA GLU A 65 1.18 -15.38 -13.35
C GLU A 65 1.97 -15.02 -12.08
N ARG A 66 3.00 -15.81 -11.72
CA ARG A 66 3.89 -15.48 -10.59
C ARG A 66 4.71 -14.21 -10.84
N ASP A 67 5.20 -14.03 -12.06
CA ASP A 67 5.95 -12.83 -12.43
C ASP A 67 5.04 -11.58 -12.39
N ALA A 68 3.77 -11.71 -12.80
CA ALA A 68 2.77 -10.66 -12.71
C ALA A 68 2.38 -10.33 -11.26
N GLU A 69 2.19 -11.34 -10.40
CA GLU A 69 1.91 -11.17 -8.97
C GLU A 69 3.09 -10.48 -8.25
N ALA A 70 4.32 -10.91 -8.53
CA ALA A 70 5.53 -10.28 -7.99
C ALA A 70 5.71 -8.84 -8.51
N ALA A 71 5.35 -8.57 -9.77
CA ALA A 71 5.35 -7.21 -10.33
C ALA A 71 4.28 -6.35 -9.66
N ALA A 72 3.07 -6.85 -9.41
CA ALA A 72 2.01 -6.09 -8.72
C ALA A 72 2.40 -5.78 -7.27
N LEU A 73 2.92 -6.76 -6.53
CA LEU A 73 3.39 -6.58 -5.14
C LEU A 73 4.65 -5.71 -5.03
N GLY A 74 5.60 -5.87 -5.95
CA GLY A 74 6.90 -5.20 -5.92
C GLY A 74 6.88 -3.82 -6.58
N LEU A 75 6.40 -3.74 -7.83
CA LEU A 75 6.42 -2.51 -8.64
C LEU A 75 5.24 -1.58 -8.37
N GLY A 76 4.15 -2.07 -7.79
CA GLY A 76 3.07 -1.20 -7.30
C GLY A 76 3.44 -0.55 -5.97
N GLY A 77 3.74 -1.37 -4.96
CA GLY A 77 3.90 -0.92 -3.58
C GLY A 77 5.18 -0.12 -3.31
N LEU A 78 6.35 -0.59 -3.76
CA LEU A 78 7.63 0.03 -3.41
C LEU A 78 7.84 1.37 -4.15
N PRO A 79 7.63 1.49 -5.47
CA PRO A 79 7.74 2.77 -6.16
C PRO A 79 6.76 3.81 -5.62
N MET A 80 5.51 3.41 -5.33
CA MET A 80 4.52 4.31 -4.72
C MET A 80 5.00 4.80 -3.35
N PHE A 81 5.48 3.89 -2.49
CA PHE A 81 6.03 4.24 -1.18
C PHE A 81 7.16 5.26 -1.27
N VAL A 82 8.14 5.02 -2.15
CA VAL A 82 9.29 5.91 -2.33
C VAL A 82 8.84 7.29 -2.81
N LEU A 83 7.96 7.35 -3.82
CA LEU A 83 7.46 8.62 -4.34
C LEU A 83 6.66 9.40 -3.29
N MET A 84 5.79 8.72 -2.53
CA MET A 84 5.02 9.35 -1.45
C MET A 84 5.92 9.86 -0.33
N TRP A 85 6.94 9.08 0.07
CA TRP A 85 7.90 9.51 1.07
C TRP A 85 8.72 10.72 0.60
N LEU A 86 9.23 10.68 -0.62
CA LEU A 86 9.97 11.81 -1.21
C LEU A 86 9.09 13.05 -1.31
N ALA A 87 7.84 12.91 -1.77
CA ALA A 87 6.89 14.01 -1.83
C ALA A 87 6.67 14.63 -0.44
N MET A 88 6.42 13.80 0.58
CA MET A 88 6.22 14.23 1.96
C MET A 88 7.42 15.03 2.49
N MET A 89 8.64 14.61 2.20
CA MET A 89 9.86 15.28 2.69
C MET A 89 10.34 16.43 1.79
N HIS A 90 9.65 16.74 0.69
CA HIS A 90 10.10 17.75 -0.27
C HIS A 90 9.46 19.12 0.01
N ALA A 91 10.24 20.20 -0.13
CA ALA A 91 9.73 21.56 0.03
C ALA A 91 8.65 21.96 -0.99
N LYS A 92 8.58 21.24 -2.12
CA LYS A 92 7.57 21.41 -3.18
C LYS A 92 6.97 20.05 -3.53
N PRO A 93 6.03 19.51 -2.74
CA PRO A 93 5.50 18.16 -2.93
C PRO A 93 4.78 17.98 -4.27
N THR A 94 4.22 19.05 -4.83
CA THR A 94 3.46 19.04 -6.10
C THR A 94 4.27 18.56 -7.30
N GLN A 95 5.61 18.63 -7.26
CA GLN A 95 6.48 18.10 -8.32
C GLN A 95 6.39 16.57 -8.45
N PHE A 96 6.01 15.87 -7.38
CA PHE A 96 5.87 14.42 -7.36
C PHE A 96 4.47 13.95 -7.78
N LEU A 97 3.50 14.86 -7.92
CA LEU A 97 2.11 14.51 -8.20
C LEU A 97 1.98 13.71 -9.51
N ILE A 98 2.62 14.17 -10.59
CA ILE A 98 2.56 13.46 -11.89
C ILE A 98 3.20 12.07 -11.78
N PRO A 99 4.44 11.90 -11.28
CA PRO A 99 5.01 10.56 -11.04
C PRO A 99 4.13 9.65 -10.18
N ILE A 100 3.56 10.16 -9.09
CA ILE A 100 2.66 9.42 -8.21
C ILE A 100 1.44 8.93 -8.98
N LEU A 101 0.79 9.81 -9.75
CA LEU A 101 -0.40 9.44 -10.53
C LEU A 101 -0.09 8.39 -11.60
N VAL A 102 1.06 8.46 -12.27
CA VAL A 102 1.47 7.45 -13.25
C VAL A 102 1.60 6.07 -12.60
N VAL A 103 2.31 5.98 -11.46
CA VAL A 103 2.45 4.71 -10.72
C VAL A 103 1.11 4.24 -10.17
N LEU A 104 0.25 5.16 -9.71
CA LEU A 104 -1.09 4.85 -9.21
C LEU A 104 -1.96 4.24 -10.30
N ILE A 105 -2.02 4.84 -11.48
CA ILE A 105 -2.80 4.34 -12.62
C ILE A 105 -2.32 2.93 -12.99
N TYR A 106 -1.01 2.73 -13.12
CA TYR A 106 -0.44 1.42 -13.40
C TYR A 106 -0.85 0.39 -12.34
N THR A 107 -0.74 0.74 -11.06
CA THR A 107 -1.09 -0.13 -9.93
C THR A 107 -2.58 -0.48 -9.93
N ILE A 108 -3.46 0.50 -10.19
CA ILE A 108 -4.91 0.27 -10.28
C ILE A 108 -5.22 -0.68 -11.44
N VAL A 109 -4.61 -0.49 -12.61
CA VAL A 109 -4.81 -1.39 -13.76
C VAL A 109 -4.39 -2.82 -13.42
N ALA A 110 -3.25 -3.00 -12.74
CA ALA A 110 -2.78 -4.30 -12.30
C ALA A 110 -3.75 -4.94 -11.28
N ILE A 111 -4.24 -4.18 -10.30
CA ILE A 111 -5.23 -4.65 -9.31
C ILE A 111 -6.54 -5.03 -10.00
N CYS A 112 -7.04 -4.21 -10.92
CA CYS A 112 -8.27 -4.52 -11.67
C CYS A 112 -8.12 -5.78 -12.51
N TYR A 113 -6.97 -5.96 -13.16
CA TYR A 113 -6.67 -7.20 -13.87
C TYR A 113 -6.73 -8.41 -12.93
N ASP A 114 -6.11 -8.28 -11.75
CA ASP A 114 -6.08 -9.33 -10.74
C ASP A 114 -7.49 -9.72 -10.23
N GLU A 115 -8.29 -8.73 -9.82
CA GLU A 115 -9.66 -8.95 -9.33
C GLU A 115 -10.56 -9.56 -10.43
N PHE A 116 -10.53 -9.03 -11.66
CA PHE A 116 -11.49 -9.41 -12.70
C PHE A 116 -11.10 -10.67 -13.49
N VAL A 117 -9.80 -10.93 -13.65
CA VAL A 117 -9.31 -12.09 -14.43
C VAL A 117 -9.03 -13.29 -13.53
N PHE A 118 -8.50 -13.08 -12.32
CA PHE A 118 -8.17 -14.16 -11.40
C PHE A 118 -9.22 -14.33 -10.31
N HIS A 119 -9.35 -13.37 -9.38
CA HIS A 119 -10.16 -13.59 -8.18
C HIS A 119 -11.64 -13.86 -8.49
N ARG A 120 -12.25 -13.12 -9.42
CA ARG A 120 -13.65 -13.36 -9.76
C ARG A 120 -13.91 -14.69 -10.49
N LYS A 121 -12.91 -15.24 -11.19
CA LYS A 121 -13.08 -16.46 -12.01
C LYS A 121 -12.62 -17.74 -11.33
N ARG A 122 -11.59 -17.66 -10.48
CA ARG A 122 -10.88 -18.84 -9.94
C ARG A 122 -10.99 -18.98 -8.43
N CYS A 123 -11.42 -17.93 -7.74
CA CYS A 123 -11.23 -17.81 -6.30
C CYS A 123 -12.56 -17.81 -5.54
N GLY A 124 -12.50 -18.30 -4.31
CA GLY A 124 -13.68 -18.41 -3.44
C GLY A 124 -13.98 -17.12 -2.69
N LYS A 125 -15.17 -17.06 -2.07
CA LYS A 125 -15.64 -15.87 -1.31
C LYS A 125 -14.66 -15.39 -0.23
N LEU A 126 -14.02 -16.33 0.48
CA LEU A 126 -13.10 -16.01 1.58
C LEU A 126 -11.84 -15.31 1.07
N GLU A 127 -11.29 -15.80 -0.03
CA GLU A 127 -10.09 -15.23 -0.65
C GLU A 127 -10.39 -13.84 -1.23
N THR A 128 -11.54 -13.68 -1.90
CA THR A 128 -12.00 -12.35 -2.34
C THR A 128 -12.10 -11.36 -1.19
N ILE A 129 -12.47 -11.79 0.02
CA ILE A 129 -12.47 -10.91 1.20
C ILE A 129 -11.03 -10.50 1.57
N TYR A 130 -10.07 -11.43 1.58
CA TYR A 130 -8.67 -11.12 1.88
C TYR A 130 -8.06 -10.17 0.85
N HIS A 131 -8.30 -10.40 -0.44
CA HIS A 131 -7.90 -9.49 -1.50
C HIS A 131 -8.53 -8.10 -1.32
N ARG A 132 -9.82 -8.01 -0.98
CA ARG A 132 -10.48 -6.72 -0.73
C ARG A 132 -9.95 -6.02 0.52
N MET A 133 -9.58 -6.74 1.57
CA MET A 133 -8.89 -6.15 2.73
C MET A 133 -7.55 -5.55 2.31
N LEU A 134 -6.78 -6.24 1.45
CA LEU A 134 -5.53 -5.75 0.90
C LEU A 134 -5.73 -4.46 0.09
N VAL A 135 -6.65 -4.48 -0.87
CA VAL A 135 -6.89 -3.34 -1.78
C VAL A 135 -7.48 -2.14 -1.04
N LEU A 136 -8.53 -2.34 -0.24
CA LEU A 136 -9.17 -1.25 0.51
C LEU A 136 -8.26 -0.68 1.58
N GLY A 137 -7.52 -1.54 2.29
CA GLY A 137 -6.54 -1.10 3.28
C GLY A 137 -5.46 -0.22 2.65
N ASN A 138 -4.87 -0.65 1.54
CA ASN A 138 -3.88 0.16 0.82
C ASN A 138 -4.49 1.46 0.28
N GLY A 139 -5.71 1.41 -0.27
CA GLY A 139 -6.39 2.58 -0.80
C GLY A 139 -6.63 3.66 0.26
N ILE A 140 -7.14 3.28 1.43
CA ILE A 140 -7.41 4.22 2.53
C ILE A 140 -6.11 4.75 3.14
N ALA A 141 -5.11 3.89 3.35
CA ALA A 141 -3.80 4.33 3.83
C ALA A 141 -3.16 5.32 2.85
N TRP A 142 -3.23 5.05 1.54
CA TRP A 142 -2.71 5.95 0.51
C TRP A 142 -3.46 7.28 0.49
N LEU A 143 -4.80 7.28 0.53
CA LEU A 143 -5.60 8.50 0.55
C LEU A 143 -5.30 9.37 1.77
N SER A 144 -5.13 8.74 2.94
CA SER A 144 -4.78 9.45 4.16
C SER A 144 -3.38 10.06 4.08
N TRP A 145 -2.41 9.34 3.51
CA TRP A 145 -1.08 9.87 3.28
C TRP A 145 -1.07 10.99 2.23
N PHE A 146 -1.83 10.84 1.15
CA PHE A 146 -2.01 11.87 0.13
C PHE A 146 -2.60 13.15 0.75
N HIS A 147 -3.64 13.02 1.56
CA HIS A 147 -4.22 14.14 2.29
C HIS A 147 -3.18 14.80 3.21
N PHE A 148 -2.33 14.02 3.89
CA PHE A 148 -1.28 14.60 4.73
C PHE A 148 -0.29 15.47 3.94
N ILE A 149 0.04 15.08 2.71
CA ILE A 149 1.04 15.76 1.88
C ILE A 149 0.47 17.00 1.17
N PHE A 150 -0.79 16.92 0.71
CA PHE A 150 -1.34 17.89 -0.25
C PHE A 150 -2.53 18.72 0.26
N CYS A 151 -3.01 18.49 1.49
CA CYS A 151 -4.14 19.23 2.09
C CYS A 151 -3.75 19.79 3.46
#